data_AF-A0A439R9Q1-F1
#
_entry.id   AF-A0A439R9Q1-F1
#
_cell.length_a   1.000
_cell.length_b   1.000
_cell.length_c   1.000
_cell.angle_alpha   90.00
_cell.angle_beta   90.00
_cell.angle_gamma   90.00
#
_symmetry.space_group_name_H-M   'P 1'
#
loop_
_entity.id
_entity.type
_entity.pdbx_description
1 polymer ?
#
loop_
_entity_poly.entity_id
_entity_poly.type
_entity_poly.pdbx_seq_one_letter_code
_entity_poly.pdbx_strand_id
1 'polypeptide(L)' 'MPLQIVHHPDYDAGFAVNHRFPMSKYKLLMEALGARGLTG' A
#
# COMPACT_ATOMS: atom_id res chain seq x y z
N MET A 1 -12.72 11.92 7.09
CA MET A 1 -11.98 12.86 6.23
C MET A 1 -10.94 12.06 5.46
N PRO A 2 -10.91 12.12 4.12
CA PRO A 2 -9.94 11.37 3.32
C PRO A 2 -8.51 11.88 3.57
N LEU A 3 -7.57 10.96 3.77
CA LEU A 3 -6.16 11.28 3.95
C LEU A 3 -5.53 11.62 2.60
N GLN A 4 -4.72 12.68 2.57
CA GLN A 4 -4.02 13.13 1.36
C GLN A 4 -2.72 12.33 1.18
N ILE A 5 -2.86 11.06 0.81
CA ILE A 5 -1.73 10.13 0.65
C ILE A 5 -1.59 9.79 -0.83
N VAL A 6 -0.44 10.15 -1.41
CA VAL A 6 -0.10 9.75 -2.79
C VAL A 6 0.32 8.29 -2.81
N HIS A 7 -0.31 7.51 -3.67
CA HIS A 7 0.00 6.10 -3.89
C HIS A 7 0.00 5.75 -5.37
N HIS A 8 0.87 4.83 -5.77
CA HIS A 8 0.89 4.22 -7.09
C HIS A 8 0.97 2.69 -6.96
N PRO A 9 0.26 1.90 -7.80
CA PRO A 9 0.36 0.44 -7.79
C PRO A 9 1.81 -0.09 -7.85
N ASP A 10 2.67 0.56 -8.64
CA ASP A 10 4.08 0.18 -8.79
C ASP A 10 4.94 0.41 -7.53
N TYR A 11 4.39 0.99 -6.46
CA TYR A 11 5.07 1.01 -5.16
C TYR A 11 5.18 -0.41 -4.56
N ASP A 12 4.36 -1.36 -5.03
CA ASP A 12 4.58 -2.78 -4.81
C ASP A 12 5.13 -3.43 -6.09
N ALA A 13 6.44 -3.71 -6.09
CA ALA A 13 7.12 -4.38 -7.21
C ALA A 13 6.82 -5.89 -7.30
N GLY A 14 6.00 -6.46 -6.42
CA GLY A 14 5.63 -7.88 -6.47
C GLY A 14 6.76 -8.84 -6.12
N PHE A 15 7.74 -8.38 -5.32
CA PHE A 15 8.81 -9.25 -4.84
C PHE A 15 8.29 -10.38 -3.95
N ALA A 16 9.00 -11.51 -3.96
CA ALA A 16 8.69 -12.63 -3.07
C ALA A 16 8.72 -12.20 -1.58
N VAL A 17 7.91 -12.86 -0.75
CA VAL A 17 7.76 -12.52 0.68
C VAL A 17 9.07 -12.60 1.49
N ASN A 18 10.04 -13.39 1.02
CA ASN A 18 11.36 -13.55 1.61
C ASN A 18 12.44 -12.69 0.94
N HIS A 19 12.06 -11.77 0.05
CA HIS A 19 12.98 -10.82 -0.55
C HIS A 19 13.56 -9.88 0.52
N ARG A 20 14.84 -9.50 0.39
CA ARG A 20 15.52 -8.62 1.36
C ARG A 20 14.86 -7.24 1.50
N PHE A 21 14.11 -6.83 0.48
CA PHE A 21 13.30 -5.61 0.48
C PHE A 21 11.84 -5.96 0.14
N PRO A 22 11.01 -6.38 1.11
CA PRO A 22 9.61 -6.65 0.86
C PRO A 22 8.84 -5.32 0.72
N MET A 23 8.23 -5.12 -0.44
CA MET A 23 7.50 -3.87 -0.77
C MET A 23 5.99 -3.96 -0.55
N SER A 24 5.45 -5.16 -0.28
CA SER A 24 4.01 -5.40 -0.10
C SER A 24 3.34 -4.52 0.96
N LYS A 25 4.12 -4.01 1.92
CA LYS A 25 3.63 -3.07 2.95
C LYS A 25 2.91 -1.84 2.37
N TYR A 26 3.33 -1.33 1.20
CA TYR A 26 2.71 -0.15 0.60
C TYR A 26 1.30 -0.44 0.11
N LYS A 27 1.12 -1.58 -0.59
CA LYS A 27 -0.18 -2.08 -1.01
C LYS A 27 -1.06 -2.40 0.21
N LEU A 28 -0.54 -3.16 1.18
CA LEU A 28 -1.28 -3.56 2.38
C LEU A 28 -1.76 -2.36 3.20
N LEU A 29 -0.95 -1.31 3.30
CA LEU A 29 -1.35 -0.06 3.96
C LEU A 29 -2.56 0.56 3.26
N MET A 30 -2.52 0.67 1.93
CA MET A 30 -3.61 1.29 1.16
C MET A 30 -4.89 0.48 1.20
N GLU A 31 -4.81 -0.86 1.14
CA GLU A 31 -5.96 -1.74 1.34
C GLU A 31 -6.58 -1.51 2.73
N ALA A 32 -5.75 -1.42 3.77
CA ALA A 32 -6.21 -1.20 5.13
C ALA A 32 -6.81 0.21 5.35
N LEU A 33 -6.34 1.23 4.63
CA LEU A 33 -6.92 2.58 4.65
C LEU A 33 -8.25 2.63 3.89
N GLY A 34 -8.34 1.94 2.74
CA GLY A 34 -9.56 1.82 1.95
C GLY A 34 -10.68 1.13 2.72
N ALA A 35 -10.36 0.03 3.41
CA ALA A 35 -11.30 -0.66 4.30
C ALA A 35 -11.84 0.22 5.44
N ARG A 36 -11.14 1.32 5.79
CA ARG A 36 -11.55 2.28 6.82
C ARG A 36 -12.21 3.54 6.26
N GLY A 37 -12.40 3.63 4.95
CA GLY A 37 -12.94 4.83 4.29
C GLY A 37 -12.02 6.04 4.41
N LEU A 38 -10.71 5.82 4.54
CA LEU A 38 -9.70 6.87 4.70
C LEU A 38 -8.99 7.24 3.39
N THR A 39 -9.25 6.50 2.32
CA THR A 39 -8.81 6.82 0.96
C THR A 39 -9.87 7.66 0.25
N GLY A 40 -9.45 8.67 -0.52
CA GLY A 40 -10.33 9.52 -1.33
C GLY A 40 -9.56 10.26 -2.39
#